data_AF-A0A351C6Z2-F1
#
_entry.id   AF-A0A351C6Z2-F1
#
_cell.length_a   1.000
_cell.length_b   1.000
_cell.length_c   1.000
_cell.angle_alpha   90.00
_cell.angle_beta   90.00
_cell.angle_gamma   90.00
#
_symmetry.space_group_name_H-M   'P 1'
#
loop_
_entity.id
_entity.type
_entity.pdbx_description
1 polymer ?
#
loop_
_entity_poly.entity_id
_entity_poly.type
_entity_poly.pdbx_seq_one_letter_code
_entity_poly.pdbx_strand_id
1 'polypeptide(L)'
;MHEAGKTIIRWMVQLVFVNLLIHGSVLAQNGTFSLMQETGIASWPEDVAQPDARRPIWQSQLLSHYQHDGYFLARLDSINWDEKVVYLVKGPVSRLANVWLEGDKGQSALWRPGADSTMPITKAFLADLIRELLEQQSKAGFLGARASIARFAASDAGVDVFVQLTRGPEVRIHGVQLEGDPKTT
;
A
#
# COMPACT_ATOMS: atom_id res chain seq x y z
N MET A 1 12.84 -48.08 -6.91
CA MET A 1 11.38 -47.82 -6.90
C MET A 1 10.99 -47.28 -5.53
N HIS A 2 10.64 -46.00 -5.46
CA HIS A 2 9.42 -45.45 -4.85
C HIS A 2 9.67 -43.95 -4.56
N GLU A 3 9.06 -43.10 -5.38
CA GLU A 3 8.72 -41.73 -5.02
C GLU A 3 7.76 -41.75 -3.82
N ALA A 4 8.01 -40.91 -2.84
CA ALA A 4 6.97 -40.25 -2.03
C ALA A 4 7.66 -39.23 -1.13
N GLY A 5 7.14 -38.00 -1.09
CA GLY A 5 7.49 -37.06 -0.01
C GLY A 5 7.78 -35.60 -0.40
N LYS A 6 7.23 -35.08 -1.51
CA LYS A 6 7.01 -33.62 -1.62
C LYS A 6 5.93 -33.24 -0.62
N THR A 7 6.31 -32.71 0.54
CA THR A 7 5.35 -32.13 1.50
C THR A 7 5.90 -30.86 2.13
N ILE A 8 5.54 -29.73 1.50
CA ILE A 8 4.98 -28.54 2.16
C ILE A 8 5.75 -28.05 3.39
N ILE A 9 6.78 -27.22 3.18
CA ILE A 9 7.24 -26.26 4.19
C ILE A 9 6.33 -25.04 4.05
N ARG A 10 5.22 -25.03 4.78
CA ARG A 10 4.27 -23.92 4.82
C ARG A 10 3.77 -23.80 6.28
N TRP A 11 4.14 -22.68 6.90
CA TRP A 11 3.67 -22.17 8.20
C TRP A 11 4.25 -22.82 9.47
N MET A 12 5.33 -22.21 9.96
CA MET A 12 5.75 -22.29 11.35
C MET A 12 5.74 -20.86 11.94
N VAL A 13 4.55 -20.26 12.03
CA VAL A 13 4.29 -19.01 12.80
C VAL A 13 2.99 -19.20 13.60
N GLN A 14 2.89 -20.34 14.26
CA GLN A 14 1.77 -20.69 15.11
C GLN A 14 2.34 -21.32 16.37
N LEU A 15 2.96 -20.53 17.25
CA LEU A 15 3.14 -20.86 18.68
C LEU A 15 3.89 -19.76 19.48
N VAL A 16 3.36 -18.52 19.58
CA VAL A 16 3.81 -17.60 20.67
C VAL A 16 2.66 -16.79 21.30
N PHE A 17 1.53 -16.55 20.62
CA PHE A 17 0.51 -15.63 21.14
C PHE A 17 -0.60 -16.23 22.03
N VAL A 18 -0.43 -17.44 22.59
CA VAL A 18 -1.50 -18.09 23.39
C VAL A 18 -1.38 -17.85 24.90
N ASN A 19 -0.36 -17.15 25.40
CA ASN A 19 -0.16 -16.99 26.85
C ASN A 19 0.05 -15.54 27.30
N LEU A 20 -0.86 -14.63 26.92
CA LEU A 20 -1.08 -13.42 27.70
C LEU A 20 -2.57 -13.25 28.01
N LEU A 21 -3.01 -14.03 29.00
CA LEU A 21 -4.17 -13.77 29.82
C LEU A 21 -3.99 -12.39 30.49
N ILE A 22 -4.49 -11.33 29.85
CA ILE A 22 -4.84 -10.10 30.56
C ILE A 22 -6.36 -10.11 30.71
N HIS A 23 -6.79 -10.37 31.96
CA HIS A 23 -8.12 -10.11 32.47
C HIS A 23 -8.41 -8.59 32.40
N GLY A 24 -8.69 -8.10 31.19
CA GLY A 24 -9.28 -6.79 30.97
C GLY A 24 -10.67 -7.00 30.44
N SER A 25 -11.68 -6.89 31.31
CA SER A 25 -13.09 -6.87 30.92
C SER A 25 -13.28 -5.84 29.81
N VAL A 26 -13.44 -6.31 28.57
CA VAL A 26 -13.78 -5.45 27.44
C VAL A 26 -15.23 -5.04 27.65
N LEU A 27 -15.42 -3.86 28.22
CA LEU A 27 -16.68 -3.13 28.14
C LEU A 27 -16.93 -2.87 26.65
N ALA A 28 -17.64 -3.80 26.01
CA ALA A 28 -18.34 -3.56 24.76
C ALA A 28 -19.34 -2.42 25.00
N GLN A 29 -18.89 -1.17 24.84
CA GLN A 29 -19.79 -0.04 24.79
C GLN A 29 -20.60 -0.15 23.50
N ASN A 30 -21.89 -0.43 23.64
CA ASN A 30 -22.93 -0.24 22.62
C ASN A 30 -22.58 -0.67 21.19
N GLY A 31 -22.67 -1.97 20.92
CA GLY A 31 -22.93 -2.43 19.56
C GLY A 31 -21.75 -2.43 18.59
N THR A 32 -20.68 -1.67 18.86
CA THR A 32 -19.54 -1.43 17.99
C THR A 32 -18.43 -2.46 18.19
N PHE A 33 -17.68 -2.73 17.11
CA PHE A 33 -16.47 -3.53 17.17
C PHE A 33 -15.32 -2.75 17.79
N SER A 34 -14.40 -3.45 18.42
CA SER A 34 -13.10 -2.93 18.85
C SER A 34 -11.99 -3.54 18.00
N LEU A 35 -10.86 -2.84 17.92
CA LEU A 35 -9.70 -3.30 17.18
C LEU A 35 -8.62 -3.76 18.16
N MET A 36 -8.23 -5.03 18.09
CA MET A 36 -7.08 -5.55 18.83
C MET A 36 -5.83 -5.45 17.95
N GLN A 37 -4.81 -4.77 18.46
CA GLN A 37 -3.49 -4.63 17.84
C GLN A 37 -2.40 -5.18 18.76
N GLU A 38 -1.17 -5.30 18.25
CA GLU A 38 0.00 -5.71 19.03
C GLU A 38 0.22 -4.86 20.30
N THR A 39 -0.15 -3.58 20.23
CA THR A 39 0.00 -2.62 21.33
C THR A 39 -1.21 -2.59 22.29
N GLY A 40 -2.25 -3.38 22.02
CA GLY A 40 -3.47 -3.45 22.83
C GLY A 40 -4.74 -3.09 22.06
N ILE A 41 -5.82 -2.83 22.81
CA ILE A 41 -7.14 -2.51 22.25
C ILE A 41 -7.18 -1.03 21.84
N ALA A 42 -7.61 -0.79 20.61
CA ALA A 42 -7.90 0.51 20.06
C ALA A 42 -9.39 0.61 19.68
N SER A 43 -9.91 1.84 19.70
CA SER A 43 -11.25 2.14 19.18
C SER A 43 -11.33 1.89 17.68
N TRP A 44 -12.52 1.52 17.21
CA TRP A 44 -12.79 1.43 15.78
C TRP A 44 -12.67 2.80 15.11
N PRO A 45 -12.00 2.92 13.94
CA PRO A 45 -11.92 4.18 13.22
C PRO A 45 -13.29 4.70 12.79
N GLU A 46 -13.55 5.99 13.01
CA GLU A 46 -14.86 6.61 12.72
C GLU A 46 -15.20 6.65 11.22
N ASP A 47 -14.18 6.67 10.36
CA ASP A 47 -14.27 6.72 8.90
C ASP A 47 -14.44 5.33 8.25
N VAL A 48 -14.44 4.26 9.03
CA VAL A 48 -14.51 2.87 8.54
C VAL A 48 -15.85 2.24 8.91
N ALA A 49 -16.54 1.65 7.94
CA ALA A 49 -17.78 0.93 8.21
C ALA A 49 -17.59 -0.18 9.27
N GLN A 50 -18.58 -0.38 10.13
CA GLN A 50 -18.54 -1.46 11.12
C GLN A 50 -18.47 -2.84 10.45
N PRO A 51 -17.81 -3.84 11.07
CA PRO A 51 -17.78 -5.19 10.55
C PRO A 51 -19.16 -5.79 10.30
N ASP A 52 -19.38 -6.23 9.07
CA ASP A 52 -20.58 -6.96 8.62
C ASP A 52 -20.15 -8.17 7.79
N ALA A 53 -20.59 -9.36 8.22
CA ALA A 53 -20.28 -10.62 7.54
C ALA A 53 -20.88 -10.69 6.12
N ARG A 54 -22.00 -9.98 5.89
CA ARG A 54 -22.68 -9.94 4.58
C ARG A 54 -22.06 -8.93 3.62
N ARG A 55 -21.30 -7.96 4.13
CA ARG A 55 -20.72 -6.84 3.37
C ARG A 55 -19.28 -6.59 3.80
N PRO A 56 -18.29 -7.32 3.27
CA PRO A 56 -16.90 -7.24 3.69
C PRO A 56 -16.16 -5.96 3.24
N ILE A 57 -16.88 -4.91 2.82
CA ILE A 57 -16.28 -3.63 2.36
C ILE A 57 -15.45 -2.96 3.46
N TRP A 58 -15.85 -3.13 4.72
CA TRP A 58 -15.12 -2.62 5.89
C TRP A 58 -13.68 -3.10 5.95
N GLN A 59 -13.37 -4.31 5.43
CA GLN A 59 -12.00 -4.85 5.44
C GLN A 59 -11.10 -3.99 4.57
N SER A 60 -11.54 -3.69 3.35
CA SER A 60 -10.79 -2.83 2.42
C SER A 60 -10.67 -1.40 2.94
N GLN A 61 -11.72 -0.87 3.57
CA GLN A 61 -11.71 0.48 4.16
C GLN A 61 -10.74 0.56 5.35
N LEU A 62 -10.76 -0.44 6.24
CA LEU A 62 -9.84 -0.50 7.38
C LEU A 62 -8.38 -0.57 6.93
N LEU A 63 -8.07 -1.43 5.96
CA LEU A 63 -6.70 -1.51 5.43
C LEU A 63 -6.28 -0.22 4.71
N SER A 64 -7.20 0.42 3.99
CA SER A 64 -6.98 1.73 3.38
C SER A 64 -6.70 2.83 4.42
N HIS A 65 -7.38 2.80 5.57
CA HIS A 65 -7.12 3.70 6.69
C HIS A 65 -5.68 3.54 7.20
N TYR A 66 -5.22 2.30 7.42
CA TYR A 66 -3.83 2.05 7.85
C TYR A 66 -2.79 2.40 6.79
N GLN A 67 -3.09 2.17 5.51
CA GLN A 67 -2.24 2.57 4.40
C GLN A 67 -2.11 4.10 4.31
N HIS A 68 -3.17 4.84 4.63
CA HIS A 68 -3.13 6.30 4.70
C HIS A 68 -2.07 6.79 5.70
N ASP A 69 -1.95 6.10 6.83
CA ASP A 69 -1.00 6.40 7.90
C ASP A 69 0.41 5.80 7.68
N GLY A 70 0.65 5.19 6.51
CA GLY A 70 1.96 4.61 6.15
C GLY A 70 2.17 3.16 6.58
N TYR A 71 1.14 2.46 7.06
CA TYR A 71 1.20 1.04 7.44
C TYR A 71 0.72 0.16 6.28
N PHE A 72 1.49 0.14 5.18
CA PHE A 72 1.12 -0.61 3.97
C PHE A 72 1.13 -2.12 4.14
N LEU A 73 1.81 -2.62 5.17
CA LEU A 73 1.86 -4.03 5.53
C LEU A 73 0.80 -4.44 6.55
N ALA A 74 -0.07 -3.52 6.96
CA ALA A 74 -1.17 -3.83 7.85
C ALA A 74 -2.04 -4.93 7.23
N ARG A 75 -2.39 -5.94 8.03
CA ARG A 75 -3.23 -7.05 7.59
C ARG A 75 -4.19 -7.49 8.68
N LEU A 76 -5.36 -7.94 8.24
CA LEU A 76 -6.32 -8.62 9.10
C LEU A 76 -5.77 -10.00 9.45
N ASP A 77 -5.76 -10.33 10.73
CA ASP A 77 -5.37 -11.65 11.21
C ASP A 77 -6.60 -12.53 11.44
N SER A 78 -7.53 -12.05 12.27
CA SER A 78 -8.77 -12.76 12.57
C SER A 78 -9.88 -11.82 13.06
N ILE A 79 -11.09 -12.35 13.21
CA ILE A 79 -12.25 -11.65 13.77
C ILE A 79 -12.97 -12.55 14.75
N ASN A 80 -13.29 -12.02 15.94
CA ASN A 80 -14.19 -12.62 16.90
C ASN A 80 -15.53 -11.88 16.86
N TRP A 81 -16.56 -12.51 16.29
CA TRP A 81 -17.88 -11.93 16.15
C TRP A 81 -18.65 -11.84 17.47
N ASP A 82 -18.42 -12.78 18.39
CA ASP A 82 -19.13 -12.86 19.67
C ASP A 82 -18.64 -11.76 20.62
N GLU A 83 -17.32 -11.56 20.69
CA GLU A 83 -16.70 -10.50 21.50
C GLU A 83 -16.65 -9.15 20.78
N LYS A 84 -17.03 -9.12 19.50
CA LYS A 84 -16.93 -7.95 18.61
C LYS A 84 -15.52 -7.36 18.55
N VAL A 85 -14.53 -8.21 18.29
CA VAL A 85 -13.12 -7.82 18.20
C VAL A 85 -12.55 -8.19 16.83
N VAL A 86 -11.87 -7.24 16.18
CA VAL A 86 -11.08 -7.49 14.98
C VAL A 86 -9.60 -7.48 15.35
N TYR A 87 -8.88 -8.53 15.01
CA TYR A 87 -7.44 -8.64 15.23
C TYR A 87 -6.70 -8.17 13.99
N LEU A 88 -5.87 -7.14 14.16
CA LEU A 88 -5.07 -6.53 13.10
C LEU A 88 -3.60 -6.56 13.46
N VAL A 89 -2.80 -7.10 12.55
CA VAL A 89 -1.34 -6.93 12.59
C VAL A 89 -1.04 -5.62 11.86
N LYS A 90 -0.74 -4.57 12.64
CA LYS A 90 -0.45 -3.23 12.10
C LYS A 90 0.90 -3.18 11.37
N GLY A 91 1.90 -3.86 11.92
CA GLY A 91 3.27 -3.83 11.43
C GLY A 91 3.96 -2.46 11.60
N PRO A 92 5.23 -2.34 11.20
CA PRO A 92 5.96 -1.07 11.24
C PRO A 92 5.47 -0.12 10.13
N VAL A 93 5.75 1.18 10.32
CA VAL A 93 5.63 2.15 9.22
C VAL A 93 6.52 1.69 8.07
N SER A 94 5.91 1.56 6.90
CA SER A 94 6.56 0.98 5.73
C SER A 94 7.58 1.94 5.14
N ARG A 95 8.75 1.41 4.77
CA ARG A 95 9.80 2.14 4.05
C ARG A 95 9.89 1.62 2.62
N LEU A 96 10.28 2.50 1.70
CA LEU A 96 10.45 2.09 0.32
C LEU A 96 11.68 1.19 0.19
N ALA A 97 11.47 -0.03 -0.30
CA ALA A 97 12.59 -0.90 -0.68
C ALA A 97 12.97 -0.67 -2.14
N ASN A 98 12.00 -0.85 -3.04
CA ASN A 98 12.22 -0.71 -4.49
C ASN A 98 11.01 -0.11 -5.19
N VAL A 99 11.24 0.49 -6.35
CA VAL A 99 10.18 0.85 -7.29
C VAL A 99 10.35 0.04 -8.56
N TRP A 100 9.30 -0.67 -8.95
CA TRP A 100 9.26 -1.48 -10.16
C TRP A 100 8.32 -0.84 -11.17
N LEU A 101 8.80 -0.58 -12.37
CA LEU A 101 7.99 -0.09 -13.48
C LEU A 101 7.44 -1.27 -14.25
N GLU A 102 6.12 -1.47 -14.21
CA GLU A 102 5.41 -2.46 -15.01
C GLU A 102 5.01 -1.80 -16.34
N GLY A 103 5.59 -2.29 -17.43
CA GLY A 103 5.22 -1.87 -18.78
C GLY A 103 4.06 -2.71 -19.34
N ASP A 104 3.44 -2.24 -20.43
CA ASP A 104 2.28 -2.87 -21.07
C ASP A 104 2.52 -4.32 -21.55
N LYS A 105 3.78 -4.77 -21.62
CA LYS A 105 4.17 -6.14 -22.03
C LYS A 105 4.55 -7.05 -20.85
N GLY A 106 4.22 -6.67 -19.61
CA GLY A 106 4.55 -7.45 -18.41
C GLY A 106 6.05 -7.49 -18.06
N GLN A 107 6.85 -6.60 -18.66
CA GLN A 107 8.23 -6.42 -18.27
C GLN A 107 8.28 -5.46 -17.07
N SER A 108 8.89 -5.91 -15.98
CA SER A 108 9.16 -5.09 -14.80
C SER A 108 10.61 -4.63 -14.83
N ALA A 109 10.84 -3.32 -14.74
CA ALA A 109 12.18 -2.75 -14.63
C ALA A 109 12.35 -2.07 -13.27
N LEU A 110 13.46 -2.32 -12.59
CA LEU A 110 13.80 -1.60 -11.38
C LEU A 110 14.08 -0.14 -11.73
N TRP A 111 13.35 0.77 -11.11
CA TRP A 111 13.57 2.20 -11.19
C TRP A 111 14.00 2.72 -9.83
N ARG A 112 15.02 3.59 -9.85
CA ARG A 112 15.58 4.19 -8.65
C ARG A 112 15.10 5.64 -8.62
N PRO A 113 14.15 5.99 -7.74
CA PRO A 113 13.78 7.39 -7.55
C PRO A 113 14.98 8.17 -7.01
N GLY A 114 15.02 9.48 -7.28
CA GLY A 114 16.00 10.37 -6.66
C GLY A 114 15.77 10.58 -5.16
N ALA A 115 14.56 10.27 -4.67
CA ALA A 115 14.21 10.34 -3.26
C ALA A 115 14.87 9.23 -2.42
N ASP A 116 15.24 9.57 -1.19
CA ASP A 116 15.92 8.64 -0.27
C ASP A 116 15.01 7.47 0.12
N SER A 117 15.42 6.24 -0.25
CA SER A 117 14.73 4.98 0.07
C SER A 117 14.53 4.73 1.56
N THR A 118 15.23 5.44 2.44
CA THR A 118 15.04 5.30 3.90
C THR A 118 13.78 5.99 4.42
N MET A 119 13.13 6.81 3.60
CA MET A 119 11.94 7.55 4.00
C MET A 119 10.69 6.65 4.12
N PRO A 120 9.81 6.94 5.11
CA PRO A 120 8.49 6.34 5.18
C PRO A 120 7.68 6.54 3.90
N ILE A 121 6.98 5.50 3.47
CA ILE A 121 6.01 5.62 2.39
C ILE A 121 4.81 6.40 2.93
N THR A 122 4.56 7.56 2.35
CA THR A 122 3.39 8.41 2.62
C THR A 122 2.66 8.72 1.31
N LYS A 123 1.42 9.21 1.40
CA LYS A 123 0.69 9.66 0.21
C LYS A 123 1.43 10.78 -0.55
N ALA A 124 2.05 11.71 0.19
CA ALA A 124 2.85 12.79 -0.40
C ALA A 124 4.07 12.24 -1.12
N PHE A 125 4.80 11.31 -0.48
CA PHE A 125 5.93 10.63 -1.10
C PHE A 125 5.55 9.90 -2.40
N LEU A 126 4.43 9.15 -2.39
CA LEU A 126 3.94 8.45 -3.59
C LEU A 126 3.53 9.42 -4.70
N ALA A 127 2.94 10.56 -4.36
CA ALA A 127 2.60 11.60 -5.35
C ALA A 127 3.85 12.23 -5.96
N ASP A 128 4.85 12.54 -5.15
CA ASP A 128 6.13 13.08 -5.61
C ASP A 128 6.88 12.08 -6.50
N LEU A 129 6.84 10.79 -6.14
CA LEU A 129 7.40 9.68 -6.92
C LEU A 129 6.77 9.58 -8.31
N ILE A 130 5.43 9.63 -8.39
CA ILE A 130 4.72 9.63 -9.68
C ILE A 130 5.05 10.88 -10.50
N ARG A 131 5.12 12.05 -9.85
CA ARG A 131 5.50 13.30 -10.52
C ARG A 131 6.91 13.19 -11.10
N GLU A 132 7.89 12.74 -10.31
CA GLU A 132 9.28 12.56 -10.76
C GLU A 132 9.34 11.63 -11.98
N LEU A 133 8.63 10.49 -11.93
CA LEU A 133 8.59 9.55 -13.05
C LEU A 133 8.01 10.20 -14.32
N LEU A 134 6.92 10.94 -14.21
CA LEU A 134 6.29 11.64 -15.34
C LEU A 134 7.17 12.77 -15.89
N GLU A 135 7.88 13.50 -15.03
CA GLU A 135 8.86 14.51 -15.45
C GLU A 135 10.02 13.88 -16.22
N GLN A 136 10.52 12.72 -15.79
CA GLN A 136 11.55 11.97 -16.52
C GLN A 136 11.04 11.52 -17.90
N GLN A 137 9.79 11.05 -18.00
CA GLN A 137 9.19 10.68 -19.29
C GLN A 137 9.00 11.90 -20.20
N SER A 138 8.56 13.03 -19.65
CA SER A 138 8.41 14.29 -20.39
C SER A 138 9.74 14.77 -20.97
N LYS A 139 10.82 14.75 -20.17
CA LYS A 139 12.18 15.06 -20.62
C LYS A 139 12.68 14.12 -21.73
N ALA A 140 12.20 12.88 -21.74
CA ALA A 140 12.51 11.89 -22.78
C ALA A 140 11.60 12.00 -24.02
N GLY A 141 10.69 12.98 -24.09
CA GLY A 141 9.80 13.22 -25.24
C GLY A 141 8.43 12.53 -25.16
N PHE A 142 8.13 11.82 -24.07
CA PHE A 142 6.85 11.12 -23.90
C PHE A 142 5.84 11.99 -23.13
N LEU A 143 5.32 13.04 -23.79
CA LEU A 143 4.42 14.01 -23.16
C LEU A 143 3.04 13.44 -22.78
N GLY A 144 2.63 12.34 -23.42
CA GLY A 144 1.38 11.63 -23.13
C GLY A 144 1.52 10.52 -22.08
N ALA A 145 2.65 10.46 -21.37
CA ALA A 145 2.91 9.42 -20.39
C ALA A 145 1.92 9.46 -19.23
N ARG A 146 1.50 8.28 -18.77
CA ARG A 146 0.63 8.08 -17.61
C ARG A 146 1.28 7.08 -16.68
N ALA A 147 1.21 7.37 -15.38
CA ALA A 147 1.74 6.49 -14.34
C ALA A 147 0.73 6.36 -13.21
N SER A 148 0.57 5.15 -12.68
CA SER A 148 -0.26 4.87 -11.52
C SER A 148 0.35 3.77 -10.67
N ILE A 149 0.12 3.83 -9.36
CA ILE A 149 0.52 2.74 -8.46
C ILE A 149 -0.41 1.55 -8.73
N ALA A 150 0.17 0.43 -9.17
CA ALA A 150 -0.58 -0.79 -9.48
C ALA A 150 -0.79 -1.62 -8.21
N ARG A 151 0.27 -1.82 -7.43
CA ARG A 151 0.24 -2.62 -6.20
C ARG A 151 1.45 -2.35 -5.31
N PHE A 152 1.35 -2.82 -4.07
CA PHE A 152 2.44 -2.90 -3.11
C PHE A 152 2.76 -4.36 -2.83
N ALA A 153 4.02 -4.68 -2.57
CA ALA A 153 4.41 -5.99 -2.05
C ALA A 153 5.39 -5.83 -0.89
N ALA A 154 5.20 -6.66 0.15
CA ALA A 154 6.18 -6.77 1.22
C ALA A 154 7.47 -7.41 0.67
N SER A 155 8.62 -6.92 1.13
CA SER A 155 9.93 -7.54 0.93
C SER A 155 10.71 -7.50 2.24
N ASP A 156 11.80 -8.28 2.32
CA ASP A 156 12.64 -8.32 3.53
C ASP A 156 13.28 -6.95 3.85
N ALA A 157 13.40 -6.08 2.86
CA ALA A 157 13.99 -4.75 2.98
C ALA A 157 12.96 -3.64 3.22
N GLY A 158 11.66 -3.91 3.11
CA GLY A 158 10.60 -2.91 3.24
C GLY A 158 9.39 -3.21 2.34
N VAL A 159 8.94 -2.20 1.59
CA VAL A 159 7.83 -2.34 0.64
C VAL A 159 8.30 -2.01 -0.77
N ASP A 160 8.06 -2.95 -1.66
CA ASP A 160 8.22 -2.77 -3.10
C ASP A 160 6.96 -2.12 -3.67
N VAL A 161 7.14 -1.02 -4.39
CA VAL A 161 6.07 -0.28 -5.06
C VAL A 161 6.08 -0.61 -6.54
N PHE A 162 4.97 -1.12 -7.07
CA PHE A 162 4.81 -1.43 -8.48
C PHE A 162 4.01 -0.31 -9.14
N VAL A 163 4.59 0.29 -10.17
CA VAL A 163 4.02 1.43 -10.90
C VAL A 163 3.75 0.98 -12.33
N GLN A 164 2.50 1.02 -12.76
CA GLN A 164 2.16 0.87 -14.16
C GLN A 164 2.56 2.14 -14.90
N LEU A 165 3.38 2.02 -15.94
CA LEU A 165 3.78 3.14 -16.79
C LEU A 165 3.39 2.89 -18.24
N THR A 166 2.56 3.78 -18.78
CA THR A 166 2.21 3.80 -20.20
C THR A 166 2.76 5.09 -20.81
N ARG A 167 3.78 4.99 -21.67
CA ARG A 167 4.50 6.15 -22.22
C ARG A 167 3.72 6.92 -23.28
N GLY A 168 2.88 6.24 -24.06
CA GLY A 168 2.28 6.81 -25.26
C GLY A 168 3.33 7.06 -26.37
N PRO A 169 2.97 7.82 -27.42
CA PRO A 169 3.90 8.15 -28.51
C PRO A 169 4.96 9.16 -28.08
N GLU A 170 6.16 9.05 -28.66
CA GLU A 170 7.19 10.08 -28.58
C GLU A 170 6.74 11.32 -29.37
N VAL A 171 6.88 12.50 -28.76
CA VAL A 171 6.53 13.79 -29.35
C VAL A 171 7.79 14.57 -29.66
N ARG A 172 7.82 15.19 -30.84
CA ARG A 172 8.90 16.10 -31.25
C ARG A 172 8.33 17.51 -31.41
N ILE A 173 9.07 18.49 -30.95
CA ILE A 173 8.70 19.90 -31.12
C ILE A 173 8.93 20.27 -32.59
N HIS A 174 7.86 20.59 -33.30
CA HIS A 174 7.92 21.05 -34.69
C HIS A 174 8.06 22.57 -34.82
N GLY A 175 7.57 23.32 -33.83
CA GLY A 175 7.62 24.76 -33.78
C GLY A 175 7.02 25.29 -32.48
N VAL A 176 7.33 26.53 -32.14
CA VAL A 176 6.78 27.24 -30.97
C VAL A 176 6.06 28.48 -31.49
N GLN A 177 4.76 28.58 -31.21
CA GLN A 177 3.95 29.75 -31.48
C GLN A 177 3.76 30.52 -30.18
N LEU A 178 4.22 31.76 -30.15
CA LEU A 178 4.03 32.66 -29.02
C LEU A 178 2.86 33.59 -29.33
N GLU A 179 1.81 33.54 -28.52
CA GLU A 179 0.67 34.45 -28.61
C GLU A 179 0.64 35.33 -27.35
N GLY A 180 0.57 36.64 -27.54
CA GLY A 180 0.55 37.63 -26.47
C GLY A 180 -0.02 38.97 -26.97
N ASP A 181 -0.44 39.83 -26.05
CA ASP A 181 -0.99 41.15 -26.38
C ASP A 181 0.14 42.06 -26.92
N PRO A 182 0.06 42.54 -28.18
CA PRO A 182 1.08 43.37 -28.78
C PRO A 182 1.29 44.73 -28.09
N LYS A 183 0.47 45.10 -27.09
CA LYS A 183 0.53 46.40 -26.40
C LYS A 183 1.43 46.47 -25.16
N THR A 184 2.23 45.44 -24.86
CA THR A 184 3.09 45.39 -23.65
C THR A 184 4.59 45.48 -23.93
N THR A 185 5.00 46.02 -25.09
CA THR A 185 6.42 46.27 -25.43
C THR A 185 6.77 47.74 -25.39
#